data_AF-A0A7H4MHQ2-F1
#
_entry.id   AF-A0A7H4MHQ2-F1
#
_cell.length_a   1.000
_cell.length_b   1.000
_cell.length_c   1.000
_cell.angle_alpha   90.00
_cell.angle_beta   90.00
_cell.angle_gamma   90.00
#
_symmetry.space_group_name_H-M   'P 1'
#
loop_
_entity.id
_entity.type
_entity.pdbx_description
1 polymer ?
#
loop_
_entity_poly.entity_id
_entity_poly.type
_entity_poly.pdbx_seq_one_letter_code
_entity_poly.pdbx_strand_id
1 'polypeptide(L)' 'MISSEHALLIIDMQQGLFHGPVSPYQADALLANVCLLIEKARQAEVPVFFARHTGPDDSPFSAQSPFNPTAA' A
#
# COMPACT_ATOMS: atom_id res chain seq x y z
N MET A 1 -13.40 -16.56 18.66
CA MET A 1 -12.71 -15.69 17.69
C MET A 1 -13.17 -16.16 16.32
N ILE A 2 -14.10 -15.43 15.71
CA ILE A 2 -14.55 -15.77 14.35
C ILE A 2 -13.40 -15.38 13.42
N SER A 3 -12.79 -16.35 12.76
CA SER A 3 -11.89 -16.07 11.64
C SER A 3 -12.77 -15.57 10.50
N SER A 4 -12.56 -14.33 10.04
CA SER A 4 -13.05 -13.93 8.73
C SER A 4 -12.38 -14.82 7.68
N GLU A 5 -13.16 -15.44 6.78
CA GLU A 5 -12.68 -16.24 5.63
C GLU A 5 -11.92 -15.39 4.59
N HIS A 6 -11.81 -14.09 4.84
CA HIS A 6 -11.25 -13.11 3.92
C HIS A 6 -10.22 -12.25 4.65
N ALA A 7 -9.24 -11.77 3.91
CA ALA A 7 -8.26 -10.77 4.32
C ALA A 7 -8.03 -9.80 3.16
N LEU A 8 -7.68 -8.55 3.46
CA LEU A 8 -7.27 -7.56 2.47
C LEU A 8 -5.75 -7.45 2.44
N LEU A 9 -5.13 -7.80 1.31
CA LEU A 9 -3.70 -7.59 1.06
C LEU A 9 -3.51 -6.41 0.10
N ILE A 10 -2.74 -5.42 0.52
CA ILE A 10 -2.39 -4.23 -0.27
C ILE A 10 -0.93 -4.33 -0.65
N ILE A 11 -0.65 -4.27 -1.94
CA ILE A 11 0.70 -4.45 -2.50
C ILE A 11 1.16 -3.14 -3.11
N ASP A 12 2.32 -2.67 -2.69
CA ASP A 12 3.07 -1.59 -3.34
C ASP A 12 2.32 -0.28 -3.55
N MET A 13 1.40 0.06 -2.64
CA MET A 13 0.79 1.40 -2.60
C MET A 13 1.73 2.39 -1.90
N GLN A 14 2.90 2.64 -2.50
CA GLN A 14 3.99 3.45 -1.95
C GLN A 14 4.25 4.72 -2.76
N GLN A 15 4.76 5.77 -2.10
CA GLN A 15 4.93 7.09 -2.70
C GLN A 15 5.86 7.08 -3.92
N GLY A 16 6.87 6.21 -3.93
CA GLY A 16 7.78 6.04 -5.06
C GLY A 16 7.10 5.64 -6.37
N LEU A 17 5.95 4.96 -6.31
CA LEU A 17 5.16 4.60 -7.50
C LEU A 17 4.25 5.74 -7.98
N PHE A 18 3.82 6.63 -7.08
CA PHE A 18 2.98 7.78 -7.43
C PHE A 18 3.79 8.99 -7.90
N HIS A 19 5.04 9.12 -7.43
CA HIS A 19 5.96 10.20 -7.77
C HIS A 19 7.07 9.75 -8.74
N GLY A 20 6.95 8.53 -9.29
CA GLY A 20 7.87 8.01 -10.29
C GLY A 20 7.72 8.69 -11.65
N PRO A 21 8.58 8.34 -12.63
CA PRO A 21 8.55 8.94 -13.97
C PRO A 21 7.25 8.64 -14.75
N VAL A 22 6.50 7.62 -14.31
CA VAL A 22 5.21 7.25 -14.88
C VAL A 22 4.22 7.10 -13.72
N SER A 23 3.15 7.89 -13.75
CA SER A 23 2.08 7.76 -12.77
C SER A 23 1.26 6.49 -13.02
N PRO A 24 0.69 5.88 -11.97
CA PRO A 24 -0.24 4.76 -12.12
C PRO A 24 -1.43 5.14 -12.99
N TYR A 25 -1.90 4.19 -13.81
CA TYR A 25 -3.13 4.37 -14.56
C TYR A 25 -4.30 4.64 -13.60
N GLN A 26 -5.04 5.74 -13.84
CA GLN A 26 -6.13 6.19 -12.98
C GLN A 26 -5.72 6.36 -11.50
N ALA A 27 -4.54 6.92 -11.24
CA ALA A 27 -3.96 7.08 -9.90
C ALA A 27 -4.94 7.52 -8.81
N ASP A 28 -5.74 8.57 -9.06
CA ASP A 28 -6.70 9.08 -8.08
C ASP A 28 -7.84 8.09 -7.78
N ALA A 29 -8.39 7.46 -8.82
CA ALA A 29 -9.47 6.48 -8.66
C ALA A 29 -8.95 5.19 -7.99
N LEU A 30 -7.74 4.75 -8.34
CA LEU A 30 -7.06 3.65 -7.68
C LEU A 30 -6.89 3.93 -6.18
N LEU A 31 -6.34 5.11 -5.83
CA LEU A 31 -6.13 5.51 -4.45
C LEU A 31 -7.45 5.58 -3.68
N ALA A 32 -8.48 6.20 -4.25
CA ALA A 32 -9.80 6.28 -3.64
C ALA A 32 -10.40 4.89 -3.36
N ASN A 33 -10.30 3.97 -4.32
CA ASN A 33 -10.78 2.60 -4.17
C ASN A 33 -10.01 1.81 -3.10
N VAL A 34 -8.69 1.96 -3.04
CA VAL A 34 -7.86 1.31 -2.01
C VAL A 34 -8.24 1.84 -0.62
N CYS A 35 -8.40 3.15 -0.45
CA CYS A 35 -8.85 3.75 0.81
C CYS A 35 -10.22 3.22 1.23
N LEU A 36 -11.17 3.14 0.31
CA LEU A 36 -12.50 2.59 0.56
C LEU A 36 -12.45 1.11 0.99
N LEU A 37 -11.60 0.30 0.36
CA LEU A 37 -11.42 -1.10 0.72
C LEU A 37 -10.80 -1.25 2.12
N ILE A 38 -9.81 -0.43 2.47
CA ILE A 38 -9.23 -0.41 3.82
C ILE A 38 -10.29 -0.08 4.86
N GLU A 39 -11.10 0.95 4.61
CA GLU A 39 -12.17 1.36 5.52
C GLU A 39 -13.17 0.23 5.74
N LYS A 40 -13.66 -0.38 4.65
CA LYS A 40 -14.60 -1.51 4.72
C LYS A 40 -14.03 -2.72 5.43
N ALA A 41 -12.77 -3.07 5.16
CA ALA A 41 -12.12 -4.21 5.81
C ALA A 41 -11.99 -3.96 7.33
N ARG A 42 -11.61 -2.75 7.74
CA ARG A 42 -11.54 -2.39 9.17
C ARG A 42 -12.90 -2.41 9.85
N GLN A 43 -13.94 -1.87 9.21
CA GLN A 43 -15.32 -1.89 9.73
C GLN A 43 -15.86 -3.32 9.88
N ALA A 44 -15.48 -4.23 8.98
CA ALA A 44 -15.86 -5.63 9.01
C ALA A 44 -14.94 -6.51 9.87
N GLU A 45 -13.99 -5.92 10.60
CA GLU A 45 -12.98 -6.65 11.41
C GLU A 45 -12.20 -7.71 10.61
N VAL A 46 -12.02 -7.46 9.32
CA VAL A 46 -11.23 -8.30 8.41
C VAL A 46 -9.75 -7.91 8.52
N PRO A 47 -8.82 -8.88 8.62
CA PRO A 47 -7.39 -8.60 8.65
C PRO A 47 -6.94 -7.80 7.42
N VAL A 48 -6.14 -6.76 7.63
CA VAL A 48 -5.55 -5.92 6.57
C VAL A 48 -4.03 -6.03 6.65
N PHE A 49 -3.41 -6.50 5.56
CA PHE A 49 -1.97 -6.64 5.43
C PHE A 49 -1.43 -5.69 4.36
N PHE A 50 -0.25 -5.13 4.61
CA PHE A 50 0.45 -4.24 3.70
C PHE A 50 1.79 -4.86 3.32
N ALA A 51 1.99 -5.11 2.02
CA ALA A 51 3.25 -5.55 1.46
C ALA A 51 3.89 -4.38 0.69
N ARG A 52 5.19 -4.19 0.92
CA ARG A 52 6.00 -3.21 0.20
C ARG A 52 7.24 -3.87 -0.40
N HIS A 53 7.59 -3.45 -1.60
CA HIS A 53 8.87 -3.72 -2.23
C HIS A 53 9.92 -2.78 -1.65
N THR A 54 11.03 -3.35 -1.21
CA THR A 54 12.23 -2.61 -0.83
C THR A 54 13.31 -2.90 -1.87
N GLY A 55 13.71 -1.87 -2.60
CA GLY A 55 14.81 -1.94 -3.55
C GLY A 55 16.17 -1.76 -2.87
N PRO A 56 17.28 -1.94 -3.62
CA PRO A 56 18.63 -1.70 -3.11
C PRO A 56 18.83 -0.23 -2.68
N ASP A 57 19.88 0.02 -1.88
CA ASP A 57 20.12 1.29 -1.19
C ASP A 57 20.19 2.52 -2.12
N ASP A 58 20.63 2.31 -3.36
CA ASP A 58 20.75 3.31 -4.42
C ASP A 58 19.45 3.53 -5.23
N SER A 59 18.36 2.84 -4.88
CA SER A 59 17.09 2.92 -5.59
C SER A 59 16.07 3.85 -4.89
N PRO A 60 15.08 4.39 -5.63
CA PRO A 60 13.97 5.15 -5.04
C PRO A 60 13.17 4.37 -3.98
N PHE A 61 13.28 3.04 -4.03
CA PHE A 61 12.60 2.09 -3.15
C PHE A 61 13.46 1.60 -1.98
N SER A 62 14.67 2.17 -1.78
CA SER A 62 15.47 1.84 -0.61
C SER A 62 14.72 2.15 0.68
N ALA A 63 14.91 1.36 1.74
CA ALA A 63 14.20 1.58 3.01
C ALA A 63 14.60 2.91 3.71
N GLN A 64 15.70 3.52 3.25
CA GLN A 64 16.21 4.81 3.74
C GLN A 64 15.72 5.98 2.89
N SER A 65 15.06 5.71 1.75
CA SER A 65 14.50 6.73 0.86
C SER A 65 13.34 7.48 1.53
N PRO A 66 13.22 8.81 1.34
CA PRO A 66 12.06 9.57 1.81
C PRO A 66 10.73 9.10 1.18
N PHE A 67 10.80 8.33 0.09
CA PHE A 67 9.64 7.75 -0.59
C PHE A 67 9.25 6.35 -0.09
N ASN A 68 10.03 5.77 0.83
CA ASN A 68 9.75 4.47 1.47
C ASN A 68 9.97 4.53 3.01
N PRO A 69 9.30 5.44 3.74
CA PRO A 69 9.44 5.51 5.19
C PRO A 69 8.95 4.21 5.83
N THR A 70 9.80 3.55 6.61
CA THR A 70 9.37 2.47 7.49
C THR A 70 8.26 2.99 8.41
N ALA A 71 7.17 2.23 8.52
CA ALA A 71 6.14 2.55 9.50
C ALA A 71 6.79 2.48 10.90
N ALA A 72 6.78 3.60 11.62
CA ALA A 72 7.11 3.63 13.04
C ALA A 72 6.01 2.97 13.87
#